data_AF-A0A3N6N9U5-F1
#
_entry.id   AF-A0A3N6N9U5-F1
#
_cell.length_a   1.000
_cell.length_b   1.000
_cell.length_c   1.000
_cell.angle_alpha   90.00
_cell.angle_beta   90.00
_cell.angle_gamma   90.00
#
_symmetry.space_group_name_H-M   'P 1'
#
loop_
_entity.id
_entity.type
_entity.pdbx_description
1 polymer ?
#
loop_
_entity_poly.entity_id
_entity_poly.type
_entity_poly.pdbx_seq_one_letter_code
_entity_poly.pdbx_strand_id
1 'polypeptide(L)' 'MERLKISVALEDGPQSIIQLQDRTRLTCDFVGALCALACEGLVRLDIYDTALGPHTIVLGP' A
#
# COMPACT_ATOMS: atom_id res chain seq x y z
N MET A 1 7.49 9.23 -6.93
CA MET A 1 8.44 8.09 -6.99
C MET A 1 7.92 6.90 -6.19
N GLU A 2 7.02 7.14 -5.23
CA GLU A 2 6.39 6.13 -4.37
C GLU A 2 5.59 5.10 -5.15
N ARG A 3 4.81 5.52 -6.14
CA ARG A 3 4.02 4.61 -6.98
C ARG A 3 4.86 3.46 -7.51
N LEU A 4 6.01 3.77 -8.14
CA LEU A 4 6.87 2.74 -8.73
C LEU A 4 7.39 1.76 -7.67
N LYS A 5 7.82 2.27 -6.50
CA LYS A 5 8.30 1.42 -5.41
C LYS A 5 7.21 0.52 -4.85
N ILE A 6 6.00 1.04 -4.68
CA ILE A 6 4.83 0.29 -4.19
C ILE A 6 4.40 -0.76 -5.23
N SER A 7 4.33 -0.39 -6.51
CA SER A 7 4.01 -1.32 -7.60
C SER A 7 5.00 -2.48 -7.68
N VAL A 8 6.31 -2.20 -7.65
CA VAL A 8 7.36 -3.23 -7.66
C VAL A 8 7.26 -4.12 -6.41
N ALA A 9 6.99 -3.54 -5.24
CA ALA A 9 6.85 -4.34 -4.02
C ALA A 9 5.64 -5.28 -4.09
N LEU A 10 4.55 -4.89 -4.74
CA LEU A 10 3.33 -5.69 -4.91
C LEU A 10 3.43 -6.77 -6.00
N GLU A 11 4.49 -6.80 -6.81
CA GLU A 11 4.73 -7.90 -7.77
C GLU A 11 4.91 -9.25 -7.07
N ASP A 12 5.38 -9.25 -5.81
CA ASP A 12 5.47 -10.45 -4.97
C ASP A 12 4.12 -10.87 -4.35
N GLY A 13 3.04 -10.17 -4.69
CA GLY A 13 1.69 -10.42 -4.21
C GLY A 13 1.24 -9.46 -3.10
N PRO A 14 0.01 -9.68 -2.59
CA PRO A 14 -0.62 -8.83 -1.58
C PRO A 14 0.22 -8.76 -0.31
N GLN A 15 0.40 -7.55 0.21
CA GLN A 15 1.24 -7.31 1.39
C GLN A 15 0.58 -6.32 2.34
N SER A 16 0.90 -6.44 3.62
CA SER A 16 0.45 -5.49 4.63
C SER A 16 1.17 -4.14 4.49
N ILE A 17 0.54 -3.07 4.98
CA ILE A 17 1.12 -1.72 5.02
C ILE A 17 2.51 -1.73 5.67
N ILE A 18 2.68 -2.43 6.80
CA ILE A 18 3.96 -2.50 7.51
C ILE A 18 5.06 -3.19 6.68
N GLN A 19 4.73 -4.28 5.98
CA GLN A 19 5.68 -4.98 5.11
C GLN A 19 6.10 -4.09 3.94
N LEU A 20 5.15 -3.38 3.33
CA LEU A 20 5.46 -2.46 2.23
C LEU A 20 6.28 -1.27 2.71
N GLN A 21 6.01 -0.73 3.90
CA GLN A 21 6.76 0.38 4.46
C GLN A 21 8.22 -0.01 4.71
N ASP A 22 8.47 -1.20 5.27
CA ASP A 22 9.82 -1.73 5.50
C ASP A 22 10.60 -1.94 4.19
N ARG A 23 9.92 -2.43 3.15
CA ARG A 23 10.54 -2.72 1.85
C ARG A 23 10.81 -1.48 1.01
N THR A 24 9.88 -0.53 1.00
CA THR A 24 9.94 0.65 0.13
C THR A 24 10.79 1.79 0.71
N ARG A 25 11.02 1.76 2.05
CA ARG A 25 11.73 2.80 2.82
C ARG A 25 11.32 4.20 2.42
N LEU A 26 10.01 4.40 2.27
CA LEU A 26 9.45 5.70 1.91
C LEU A 26 9.55 6.66 3.09
N THR A 27 9.97 7.89 2.81
CA THR A 27 10.14 8.97 3.80
C THR A 27 8.91 9.88 3.89
N CYS A 28 7.89 9.64 3.07
CA CYS A 28 6.64 10.39 3.05
C CYS A 28 5.58 9.72 3.93
N ASP A 29 4.43 10.38 4.07
CA ASP A 29 3.24 9.77 4.65
C ASP A 29 2.78 8.58 3.77
N PHE A 30 3.21 7.38 4.17
CA PHE A 30 2.99 6.15 3.44
C PHE A 30 1.50 5.79 3.34
N VAL A 31 0.73 6.08 4.40
CA VAL A 31 -0.71 5.82 4.42
C VAL A 31 -1.42 6.80 3.48
N GLY A 32 -1.05 8.09 3.52
CA GLY A 32 -1.56 9.09 2.58
C GLY A 32 -1.29 8.71 1.12
N ALA A 33 -0.08 8.22 0.82
CA ALA A 33 0.28 7.76 -0.52
C ALA A 33 -0.55 6.55 -0.98
N LEU A 34 -0.75 5.55 -0.11
CA LEU A 34 -1.60 4.40 -0.41
C LEU A 34 -3.06 4.78 -0.63
N CYS A 35 -3.60 5.68 0.19
CA CYS A 35 -4.96 6.20 0.01
C CYS A 35 -5.12 6.93 -1.33
N ALA A 36 -4.16 7.77 -1.71
CA ALA A 36 -4.17 8.44 -3.01
C ALA A 36 -4.16 7.43 -4.17
N LEU A 37 -3.29 6.42 -4.11
CA LEU A 37 -3.22 5.36 -5.12
C LEU A 37 -4.52 4.52 -5.17
N ALA A 38 -5.16 4.27 -4.03
CA ALA A 38 -6.43 3.56 -3.96
C ALA A 38 -7.57 4.39 -4.59
N CYS A 39 -7.61 5.69 -4.33
CA CYS A 39 -8.55 6.62 -4.97
C CYS A 39 -8.35 6.68 -6.50
N GLU A 40 -7.12 6.53 -6.98
CA GLU A 40 -6.79 6.42 -8.40
C GLU A 40 -7.08 5.03 -9.00
N GLY A 41 -7.52 4.06 -8.18
CA GLY A 41 -7.79 2.68 -8.61
C GLY A 41 -6.52 1.86 -8.93
N LEU A 42 -5.36 2.31 -8.48
CA LEU A 42 -4.07 1.67 -8.74
C LEU A 42 -3.71 0.57 -7.74
N VAL A 43 -4.35 0.58 -6.57
CA VAL A 43 -4.26 -0.44 -5.53
C VAL A 43 -5.62 -0.61 -4.87
N ARG A 44 -5.84 -1.72 -4.17
CA ARG A 44 -7.02 -1.90 -3.31
C ARG A 44 -6.56 -2.11 -1.87
N LEU A 45 -7.25 -1.46 -0.93
CA LEU A 45 -7.01 -1.59 0.50
C LEU A 45 -8.09 -2.50 1.09
N ASP A 46 -7.70 -3.54 1.81
CA ASP A 46 -8.63 -4.45 2.47
C ASP A 46 -9.13 -3.86 3.79
N ILE A 47 -10.17 -3.03 3.69
CA ILE A 47 -10.76 -2.26 4.80
C ILE A 47 -12.25 -2.59 5.03
N TYR A 48 -12.73 -3.74 4.55
CA TYR A 48 -14.14 -4.11 4.65
C TYR A 48 -14.58 -4.35 6.11
N ASP A 49 -13.77 -5.08 6.88
CA ASP A 49 -14.10 -5.50 8.24
C ASP A 49 -13.26 -4.79 9.32
N THR A 50 -12.24 -4.02 8.92
CA THR A 50 -11.30 -3.39 9.85
C THR A 50 -10.94 -1.98 9.42
N ALA A 51 -10.67 -1.12 10.41
CA ALA A 51 -10.13 0.21 10.16
C ALA A 51 -8.75 0.12 9.51
N LEU A 52 -8.42 1.11 8.69
CA LEU A 52 -7.11 1.25 8.08
C LEU A 52 -6.01 1.26 9.15
N GLY A 53 -5.02 0.38 9.01
CA GLY A 53 -3.92 0.26 9.96
C GLY A 53 -2.72 -0.51 9.39
N PRO A 54 -1.65 -0.68 10.19
CA PRO A 54 -0.40 -1.30 9.73
C PRO A 54 -0.54 -2.71 9.14
N HIS A 55 -1.59 -3.43 9.54
CA HIS A 55 -1.89 -4.79 9.10
C HIS A 55 -2.89 -4.85 7.92
N THR A 56 -3.41 -3.71 7.47
CA THR A 56 -4.29 -3.66 6.29
C THR A 56 -3.54 -4.23 5.08
N ILE A 57 -4.19 -5.14 4.37
CA ILE A 57 -3.63 -5.73 3.15
C ILE A 57 -3.82 -4.76 1.99
N VAL A 58 -2.74 -4.54 1.27
CA VAL A 58 -2.70 -3.79 0.01
C VAL A 58 -2.59 -4.81 -1.12
N LEU A 59 -3.52 -4.69 -2.06
CA LEU A 59 -3.60 -5.50 -3.26
C LEU A 59 -3.11 -4.66 -4.44
N GLY A 60 -2.36 -5.29 -5.35
CA GLY A 60 -2.07 -4.71 -6.67
C GLY A 60 -3.33 -4.48 -7.49
N PRO A 61 -3.21 -3.79 -8.64
CA PRO A 61 -4.31 -3.61 -9.58
C PRO A 61 -4.89 -4.95 -10.08
#